data_AF-A0A4W5JVP1-F1
#
_entry.id   AF-A0A4W5JVP1-F1
#
_cell.length_a   1.000
_cell.length_b   1.000
_cell.length_c   1.000
_cell.angle_alpha   90.00
_cell.angle_beta   90.00
_cell.angle_gamma   90.00
#
_symmetry.space_group_name_H-M   'P 1'
#
loop_
_entity.id
_entity.type
_entity.pdbx_description
1 polymer ?
#
loop_
_entity_poly.entity_id
_entity_poly.type
_entity_poly.pdbx_seq_one_letter_code
_entity_poly.pdbx_strand_id
1 'polypeptide(L)'
;MRFRKKKQLSKEALDIKAEKKEQKKKEKGKRREAASKKLIAVGEKIKHLTITAVRNVYKPCHEFFSDILHAPYRAATDVYALMFLTDVVDFIIIVFGFWAFGKHSAAADIASTLSEDQVPEAFLVMLLIQFSTMIIDRALYLRKTVLGKLIFQIILVFGIHLWMFFILPAVTERMFSQNSVAQLWYFFKCIYFALSAYQIRCGYPTRILGNFLTKKFNHLNLFLFQGFRLVPFLVELRAVMDWVWTDTTLSLSNWMCVEDIYANIFIIKCSRETEKKYPQPKGQKKKKIVKYGMGGLIIFFLICIIWFPLLFISLVRSVVGVVNHPVDVTVTVKLGGYEPLFTMSVQQQSIQSFTEEDYNKLTTNFYDNARAMQFITLYSYEDIVTAKIEGSSGSVWRISPPSRQEVVKELLGSPVDMTLRLAWTFQRSAGCGVCMCASVCVCTCLCVRVPHMFPNYIRAPNGAEAKPVDQLYKGDEEGYQDITLSLMRDRSLNSTRVAQEWWDISIADCPPSTGACGVLPMVIFNDKVSPPSLGFLAGYGIMGLYVSVVLVIGKFVRGFFSEISHSIMFEELPCVNRSLKLCTDIFLVRETGELELEEELYSKLIFLYRSPETMIKWTRDKLSNDNR
;
A
#
# COMPACT_ATOMS: atom_id res chain seq x y z
N MET A 1 -33.13 -110.68 -2.18
CA MET A 1 -31.85 -109.93 -2.11
C MET A 1 -31.85 -108.82 -3.17
N ARG A 2 -31.57 -107.53 -2.84
CA ARG A 2 -30.93 -106.51 -3.72
C ARG A 2 -30.90 -105.08 -3.12
N PHE A 3 -31.73 -104.75 -2.12
CA PHE A 3 -31.76 -103.39 -1.53
C PHE A 3 -30.68 -103.05 -0.47
N ARG A 4 -29.98 -104.04 0.11
CA ARG A 4 -28.96 -103.77 1.16
C ARG A 4 -27.57 -103.36 0.64
N LYS A 5 -27.07 -103.97 -0.46
CA LYS A 5 -25.70 -103.71 -0.97
C LYS A 5 -25.47 -102.28 -1.47
N LYS A 6 -26.45 -101.66 -2.15
CA LYS A 6 -26.31 -100.27 -2.64
C LYS A 6 -26.22 -99.23 -1.50
N LYS A 7 -26.82 -99.53 -0.35
CA LYS A 7 -26.86 -98.61 0.81
C LYS A 7 -25.60 -98.68 1.68
N GLN A 8 -24.89 -99.82 1.71
CA GLN A 8 -23.59 -99.94 2.41
C GLN A 8 -22.45 -99.27 1.64
N LEU A 9 -22.28 -99.57 0.34
CA LEU A 9 -21.25 -98.94 -0.49
C LEU A 9 -21.38 -97.41 -0.56
N SER A 10 -22.60 -96.88 -0.56
CA SER A 10 -22.83 -95.43 -0.48
C SER A 10 -22.47 -94.84 0.89
N LYS A 11 -22.57 -95.62 1.97
CA LYS A 11 -22.32 -95.15 3.34
C LYS A 11 -20.82 -95.14 3.65
N GLU A 12 -20.11 -96.22 3.33
CA GLU A 12 -18.63 -96.28 3.44
C GLU A 12 -17.96 -95.18 2.59
N ALA A 13 -18.44 -94.92 1.37
CA ALA A 13 -17.93 -93.83 0.53
C ALA A 13 -18.25 -92.42 1.07
N LEU A 14 -19.32 -92.27 1.86
CA LEU A 14 -19.66 -91.02 2.56
C LEU A 14 -18.83 -90.85 3.82
N ASP A 15 -18.65 -91.92 4.61
CA ASP A 15 -17.90 -91.92 5.87
C ASP A 15 -16.41 -91.65 5.60
N ILE A 16 -15.80 -92.29 4.60
CA ILE A 16 -14.41 -92.00 4.16
C ILE A 16 -14.28 -90.56 3.63
N LYS A 17 -15.31 -89.99 2.99
CA LYS A 17 -15.33 -88.58 2.57
C LYS A 17 -15.49 -87.64 3.77
N ALA A 18 -16.23 -88.03 4.80
CA ALA A 18 -16.42 -87.27 6.03
C ALA A 18 -15.11 -87.22 6.82
N GLU A 19 -14.45 -88.35 7.07
CA GLU A 19 -13.15 -88.41 7.74
C GLU A 19 -12.08 -87.60 7.00
N LYS A 20 -11.96 -87.75 5.67
CA LYS A 20 -11.01 -86.96 4.87
C LYS A 20 -11.34 -85.45 4.89
N LYS A 21 -12.62 -85.07 4.98
CA LYS A 21 -13.00 -83.66 5.20
C LYS A 21 -12.62 -83.19 6.60
N GLU A 22 -12.84 -84.01 7.63
CA GLU A 22 -12.57 -83.64 9.01
C GLU A 22 -11.07 -83.54 9.31
N GLN A 23 -10.26 -84.48 8.80
CA GLN A 23 -8.80 -84.41 8.83
C GLN A 23 -8.29 -83.13 8.13
N LYS A 24 -8.77 -82.82 6.92
CA LYS A 24 -8.44 -81.55 6.25
C LYS A 24 -8.91 -80.31 7.03
N LYS A 25 -10.02 -80.40 7.79
CA LYS A 25 -10.52 -79.30 8.62
C LYS A 25 -9.64 -79.10 9.86
N LYS A 26 -9.24 -80.19 10.54
CA LYS A 26 -8.28 -80.22 11.66
C LYS A 26 -6.89 -79.73 11.24
N GLU A 27 -6.40 -80.15 10.07
CA GLU A 27 -5.10 -79.68 9.52
C GLU A 27 -5.14 -78.19 9.14
N LYS A 28 -6.20 -77.72 8.47
CA LYS A 28 -6.41 -76.28 8.20
C LYS A 28 -6.56 -75.47 9.50
N GLY A 29 -7.19 -76.03 10.53
CA GLY A 29 -7.26 -75.45 11.87
C GLY A 29 -5.88 -75.26 12.48
N LYS A 30 -5.08 -76.33 12.57
CA LYS A 30 -3.69 -76.28 13.07
C LYS A 30 -2.81 -75.32 12.26
N ARG A 31 -2.94 -75.28 10.92
CA ARG A 31 -2.21 -74.31 10.08
C ARG A 31 -2.64 -72.86 10.35
N ARG A 32 -3.94 -72.59 10.54
CA ARG A 32 -4.44 -71.25 10.91
C ARG A 32 -3.98 -70.82 12.30
N GLU A 33 -3.99 -71.74 13.27
CA GLU A 33 -3.54 -71.47 14.63
C GLU A 33 -2.02 -71.21 14.68
N ALA A 34 -1.23 -71.98 13.93
CA ALA A 34 0.21 -71.75 13.77
C ALA A 34 0.51 -70.44 13.03
N ALA A 35 -0.30 -70.06 12.03
CA ALA A 35 -0.19 -68.77 11.35
C ALA A 35 -0.57 -67.60 12.28
N SER A 36 -1.61 -67.74 13.09
CA SER A 36 -2.00 -66.75 14.11
C SER A 36 -0.91 -66.58 15.16
N LYS A 37 -0.38 -67.67 15.71
CA LYS A 37 0.76 -67.64 16.66
C LYS A 37 2.02 -67.00 16.04
N LYS A 38 2.30 -67.23 14.75
CA LYS A 38 3.37 -66.53 14.02
C LYS A 38 3.08 -65.03 13.83
N LEU A 39 1.85 -64.64 13.50
CA LEU A 39 1.46 -63.22 13.38
C LEU A 39 1.55 -62.49 14.72
N ILE A 40 1.14 -63.12 15.83
CA ILE A 40 1.29 -62.57 17.18
C ILE A 40 2.76 -62.41 17.52
N ALA A 41 3.59 -63.44 17.32
CA ALA A 41 5.04 -63.37 17.58
C ALA A 41 5.78 -62.35 16.69
N VAL A 42 5.31 -62.13 15.45
CA VAL A 42 5.82 -61.06 14.57
C VAL A 42 5.37 -59.69 15.07
N GLY A 43 4.11 -59.55 15.51
CA GLY A 43 3.59 -58.32 16.13
C GLY A 43 4.35 -57.95 17.42
N GLU A 44 4.63 -58.92 18.29
CA GLU A 44 5.45 -58.74 19.50
C GLU A 44 6.89 -58.38 19.16
N LYS A 45 7.51 -59.01 18.15
CA LYS A 45 8.84 -58.62 17.65
C LYS A 45 8.86 -57.21 17.10
N ILE A 46 7.87 -56.82 16.29
CA ILE A 46 7.75 -55.45 15.76
C ILE A 46 7.56 -54.46 16.91
N LYS A 47 6.71 -54.78 17.90
CA LYS A 47 6.49 -53.94 19.09
C LYS A 47 7.76 -53.81 19.94
N HIS A 48 8.54 -54.87 20.11
CA HIS A 48 9.85 -54.78 20.75
C HIS A 48 10.86 -53.97 19.93
N LEU A 49 10.86 -54.10 18.59
CA LEU A 49 11.72 -53.33 17.69
C LEU A 49 11.37 -51.84 17.71
N THR A 50 10.10 -51.47 17.66
CA THR A 50 9.67 -50.07 17.74
C THR A 50 9.90 -49.48 19.12
N ILE A 51 9.61 -50.20 20.21
CA ILE A 51 9.94 -49.75 21.58
C ILE A 51 11.46 -49.58 21.75
N THR A 52 12.27 -50.50 21.21
CA THR A 52 13.74 -50.40 21.28
C THR A 52 14.27 -49.26 20.42
N ALA A 53 13.76 -49.06 19.21
CA ALA A 53 14.14 -47.95 18.33
C ALA A 53 13.74 -46.60 18.94
N VAL A 54 12.50 -46.45 19.41
CA VAL A 54 12.02 -45.24 20.11
C VAL A 54 12.86 -44.99 21.36
N ARG A 55 13.17 -46.01 22.18
CA ARG A 55 14.04 -45.85 23.35
C ARG A 55 15.46 -45.42 22.97
N ASN A 56 16.04 -46.01 21.92
CA ASN A 56 17.40 -45.72 21.47
C ASN A 56 17.55 -44.35 20.79
N VAL A 57 16.47 -43.77 20.26
CA VAL A 57 16.46 -42.41 19.71
C VAL A 57 16.05 -41.39 20.79
N TYR A 58 14.99 -41.67 21.56
CA TYR A 58 14.49 -40.78 22.60
C TYR A 58 15.50 -40.56 23.72
N LYS A 59 16.20 -41.61 24.17
CA LYS A 59 17.17 -41.49 25.27
C LYS A 59 18.30 -40.48 24.98
N PRO A 60 19.09 -40.59 23.90
CA PRO A 60 20.14 -39.61 23.60
C PRO A 60 19.58 -38.22 23.26
N CYS A 61 18.40 -38.11 22.65
CA CYS A 61 17.76 -36.81 22.46
C CYS A 61 17.35 -36.16 23.79
N HIS A 62 16.77 -36.93 24.72
CA HIS A 62 16.40 -36.47 26.05
C HIS A 62 17.63 -36.10 26.88
N GLU A 63 18.70 -36.91 26.83
CA GLU A 63 19.98 -36.60 27.48
C GLU A 63 20.58 -35.30 26.92
N PHE A 64 20.66 -35.14 25.60
CA PHE A 64 21.12 -33.90 24.95
C PHE A 64 20.31 -32.65 25.36
N PHE A 65 18.97 -32.74 25.35
CA PHE A 65 18.13 -31.63 25.79
C PHE A 65 18.23 -31.37 27.29
N SER A 66 18.36 -32.41 28.12
CA SER A 66 18.60 -32.29 29.56
C SER A 66 19.94 -31.61 29.85
N ASP A 67 20.99 -31.95 29.13
CA ASP A 67 22.33 -31.36 29.26
C ASP A 67 22.32 -29.87 28.86
N ILE A 68 21.62 -29.52 27.76
CA ILE A 68 21.41 -28.12 27.39
C ILE A 68 20.67 -27.35 28.50
N LEU A 69 19.68 -27.97 29.15
CA LEU A 69 18.83 -27.33 30.17
C LEU A 69 19.47 -27.26 31.57
N HIS A 70 20.34 -28.21 31.94
CA HIS A 70 20.88 -28.37 33.29
C HIS A 70 22.43 -28.40 33.34
N ALA A 71 23.11 -27.82 32.35
CA ALA A 71 24.57 -27.72 32.33
C ALA A 71 25.14 -27.14 33.66
N PRO A 72 26.09 -27.83 34.32
CA PRO A 72 26.57 -27.47 35.66
C PRO A 72 27.45 -26.21 35.68
N TYR A 73 28.01 -25.81 34.55
CA TYR A 73 28.76 -24.56 34.40
C TYR A 73 28.25 -23.80 33.17
N ARG A 74 27.84 -22.54 33.39
CA ARG A 74 27.38 -21.63 32.35
C ARG A 74 28.06 -20.28 32.48
N ALA A 75 28.78 -19.87 31.44
CA ALA A 75 29.25 -18.50 31.29
C ALA A 75 28.09 -17.64 30.78
N ALA A 76 27.26 -17.13 31.70
CA ALA A 76 26.08 -16.35 31.36
C ALA A 76 26.46 -15.03 30.64
N THR A 77 25.81 -14.77 29.51
CA THR A 77 26.05 -13.58 28.68
C THR A 77 24.73 -12.90 28.32
N ASP A 78 24.75 -11.57 28.16
CA ASP A 78 23.62 -10.78 27.66
C ASP A 78 23.90 -10.39 26.20
N VAL A 79 23.28 -11.10 25.26
CA VAL A 79 23.38 -10.89 23.80
C VAL A 79 22.07 -10.34 23.22
N TYR A 80 21.03 -10.15 24.05
CA TYR A 80 19.70 -9.73 23.60
C TYR A 80 19.70 -8.40 22.85
N ALA A 81 20.53 -7.44 23.27
CA ALA A 81 20.65 -6.15 22.58
C ALA A 81 21.11 -6.30 21.11
N LEU A 82 21.96 -7.30 20.80
CA LEU A 82 22.38 -7.59 19.43
C LEU A 82 21.29 -8.33 18.65
N MET A 83 20.58 -9.27 19.29
CA MET A 83 19.44 -9.97 18.69
C MET A 83 18.31 -9.00 18.29
N PHE A 84 17.95 -8.09 19.20
CA PHE A 84 16.96 -7.05 18.93
C PHE A 84 17.41 -6.09 17.82
N LEU A 85 18.70 -5.73 17.78
CA LEU A 85 19.25 -4.92 16.69
C LEU A 85 19.13 -5.63 15.34
N THR A 86 19.42 -6.93 15.26
CA THR A 86 19.23 -7.71 14.02
C THR A 86 17.75 -7.78 13.61
N ASP A 87 16.82 -7.99 14.55
CA ASP A 87 15.38 -7.99 14.24
C ASP A 87 14.86 -6.62 13.79
N VAL A 88 15.40 -5.52 14.32
CA VAL A 88 15.08 -4.15 13.86
C VAL A 88 15.61 -3.91 12.45
N VAL A 89 16.81 -4.39 12.12
CA VAL A 89 17.34 -4.34 10.76
C VAL A 89 16.47 -5.18 9.81
N ASP A 90 16.05 -6.38 10.21
CA ASP A 90 15.11 -7.21 9.45
C ASP A 90 13.77 -6.50 9.21
N PHE A 91 13.22 -5.82 10.22
CA PHE A 91 11.99 -5.04 10.09
C PHE A 91 12.14 -3.87 9.12
N ILE A 92 13.27 -3.15 9.18
CA ILE A 92 13.62 -2.09 8.23
C ILE A 92 13.73 -2.65 6.79
N ILE A 93 14.37 -3.82 6.62
CA ILE A 93 14.47 -4.48 5.30
C ILE A 93 13.10 -4.89 4.77
N ILE A 94 12.19 -5.40 5.61
CA ILE A 94 10.80 -5.69 5.21
C ILE A 94 10.10 -4.41 4.76
N VAL A 95 10.09 -3.36 5.60
CA VAL A 95 9.34 -2.11 5.37
C VAL A 95 9.80 -1.39 4.09
N PHE A 96 11.11 -1.18 3.92
CA PHE A 96 11.59 -0.58 2.68
C PHE A 96 11.45 -1.55 1.50
N GLY A 97 11.66 -2.85 1.70
CA GLY A 97 11.60 -3.88 0.67
C GLY A 97 10.22 -4.31 0.19
N PHE A 98 9.14 -3.57 0.48
CA PHE A 98 7.76 -4.00 0.20
C PHE A 98 7.52 -4.44 -1.26
N TRP A 99 8.15 -3.77 -2.23
CA TRP A 99 8.07 -4.11 -3.67
C TRP A 99 8.61 -5.51 -4.01
N ALA A 100 9.49 -6.06 -3.18
CA ALA A 100 10.15 -7.35 -3.42
C ALA A 100 9.29 -8.54 -2.97
N PHE A 101 8.21 -8.29 -2.23
CA PHE A 101 7.28 -9.31 -1.74
C PHE A 101 5.93 -9.30 -2.48
N GLY A 102 5.80 -8.52 -3.56
CA GLY A 102 4.66 -8.50 -4.47
C GLY A 102 4.93 -9.25 -5.79
N LYS A 103 3.84 -9.59 -6.52
CA LYS A 103 3.90 -10.30 -7.80
C LYS A 103 4.50 -9.47 -8.94
N HIS A 104 4.17 -8.19 -9.03
CA HIS A 104 4.63 -7.27 -10.07
C HIS A 104 5.92 -6.55 -9.66
N SER A 105 6.78 -6.19 -10.64
CA SER A 105 8.08 -5.58 -10.35
C SER A 105 7.97 -4.07 -10.55
N ALA A 106 7.90 -3.32 -9.45
CA ALA A 106 7.70 -1.86 -9.45
C ALA A 106 8.94 -1.05 -9.91
N ALA A 107 9.73 -1.59 -10.85
CA ALA A 107 10.85 -0.89 -11.49
C ALA A 107 10.38 0.11 -12.57
N ALA A 108 9.11 0.05 -12.96
CA ALA A 108 8.41 1.06 -13.75
C ALA A 108 7.12 1.46 -13.01
N ASP A 109 6.85 2.76 -12.96
CA ASP A 109 5.67 3.42 -12.38
C ASP A 109 5.32 3.09 -10.91
N ILE A 110 6.00 3.81 -10.01
CA ILE A 110 5.47 4.14 -8.67
C ILE A 110 4.09 4.82 -8.77
N ALA A 111 3.80 5.53 -9.87
CA ALA A 111 2.51 6.18 -10.11
C ALA A 111 1.37 5.19 -10.42
N SER A 112 1.64 4.08 -11.12
CA SER A 112 0.62 3.06 -11.43
C SER A 112 0.36 2.16 -10.21
N THR A 113 1.40 1.81 -9.45
CA THR A 113 1.27 1.12 -8.16
C THR A 113 0.64 1.98 -7.05
N LEU A 114 0.59 3.31 -7.20
CA LEU A 114 -0.24 4.20 -6.36
C LEU A 114 -1.68 4.33 -6.88
N SER A 115 -1.99 3.80 -8.06
CA SER A 115 -3.36 3.75 -8.61
C SER A 115 -4.04 2.38 -8.44
N GLU A 116 -3.24 1.32 -8.25
CA GLU A 116 -3.70 0.03 -7.77
C GLU A 116 -3.50 -0.05 -6.25
N ASP A 117 -4.54 0.23 -5.45
CA ASP A 117 -4.55 0.29 -3.96
C ASP A 117 -4.20 -1.05 -3.23
N GLN A 118 -3.48 -1.98 -3.88
CA GLN A 118 -3.21 -3.33 -3.39
C GLN A 118 -1.82 -3.45 -2.77
N VAL A 119 -1.73 -3.24 -1.45
CA VAL A 119 -0.53 -3.60 -0.67
C VAL A 119 -0.32 -5.13 -0.72
N PRO A 120 0.89 -5.64 -1.03
CA PRO A 120 1.11 -7.09 -1.13
C PRO A 120 0.79 -7.85 0.16
N GLU A 121 -0.11 -8.84 0.09
CA GLU A 121 -0.54 -9.61 1.26
C GLU A 121 0.62 -10.35 1.96
N ALA A 122 1.56 -10.90 1.19
CA ALA A 122 2.73 -11.61 1.73
C ALA A 122 3.64 -10.69 2.56
N PHE A 123 3.76 -9.41 2.19
CA PHE A 123 4.47 -8.39 2.95
C PHE A 123 3.80 -8.12 4.30
N LEU A 124 2.46 -7.95 4.30
CA LEU A 124 1.69 -7.70 5.52
C LEU A 124 1.81 -8.87 6.51
N VAL A 125 1.70 -10.12 6.03
CA VAL A 125 1.87 -11.31 6.87
C VAL A 125 3.31 -11.42 7.41
N MET A 126 4.33 -11.14 6.59
CA MET A 126 5.72 -11.12 7.06
C MET A 126 5.97 -10.06 8.13
N LEU A 127 5.43 -8.84 7.97
CA LEU A 127 5.56 -7.76 8.94
C LEU A 127 4.90 -8.13 10.27
N LEU A 128 3.68 -8.69 10.23
CA LEU A 128 2.95 -9.14 11.42
C LEU A 128 3.66 -10.29 12.14
N ILE A 129 4.21 -11.26 11.40
CA ILE A 129 5.04 -12.34 11.97
C ILE A 129 6.30 -11.76 12.61
N GLN A 130 7.05 -10.89 11.92
CA GLN A 130 8.27 -10.29 12.46
C GLN A 130 7.99 -9.54 13.78
N PHE A 131 6.98 -8.66 13.79
CA PHE A 131 6.56 -7.93 14.99
C PHE A 131 6.12 -8.87 16.13
N SER A 132 5.34 -9.90 15.83
CA SER A 132 4.92 -10.91 16.83
C SER A 132 6.12 -11.67 17.41
N THR A 133 7.10 -12.03 16.57
CA THR A 133 8.30 -12.75 17.04
C THR A 133 9.19 -11.90 17.93
N MET A 134 9.30 -10.58 17.67
CA MET A 134 10.00 -9.63 18.55
C MET A 134 9.35 -9.58 19.96
N ILE A 135 8.02 -9.52 20.04
CA ILE A 135 7.29 -9.47 21.30
C ILE A 135 7.47 -10.77 22.08
N ILE A 136 7.30 -11.92 21.41
CA ILE A 136 7.47 -13.24 22.06
C ILE A 136 8.91 -13.42 22.56
N ASP A 137 9.91 -12.95 21.81
CA ASP A 137 11.31 -13.00 22.27
C ASP A 137 11.54 -12.10 23.50
N ARG A 138 10.96 -10.88 23.51
CA ARG A 138 11.04 -9.99 24.68
C ARG A 138 10.44 -10.66 25.93
N ALA A 139 9.29 -11.30 25.80
CA ALA A 139 8.63 -12.02 26.89
C ALA A 139 9.50 -13.20 27.40
N LEU A 140 10.05 -14.02 26.49
CA LEU A 140 10.90 -15.16 26.84
C LEU A 140 12.22 -14.72 27.51
N TYR A 141 12.81 -13.61 27.06
CA TYR A 141 13.98 -12.98 27.65
C TYR A 141 13.70 -12.50 29.09
N LEU A 142 12.60 -11.75 29.31
CA LEU A 142 12.25 -11.23 30.64
C LEU A 142 11.96 -12.34 31.65
N ARG A 143 11.26 -13.41 31.24
CA ARG A 143 11.00 -14.59 32.09
C ARG A 143 12.22 -15.50 32.28
N LYS A 144 13.37 -15.21 31.65
CA LYS A 144 14.65 -15.97 31.75
C LYS A 144 14.52 -17.47 31.39
N THR A 145 13.51 -17.87 30.61
CA THR A 145 13.20 -19.30 30.38
C THR A 145 13.99 -19.91 29.21
N VAL A 146 15.05 -20.66 29.53
CA VAL A 146 15.87 -21.35 28.51
C VAL A 146 15.05 -22.39 27.71
N LEU A 147 14.17 -23.13 28.39
CA LEU A 147 13.28 -24.11 27.74
C LEU A 147 12.32 -23.45 26.73
N GLY A 148 11.65 -22.37 27.14
CA GLY A 148 10.73 -21.63 26.27
C GLY A 148 11.45 -21.05 25.05
N LYS A 149 12.64 -20.45 25.26
CA LYS A 149 13.48 -19.94 24.18
C LYS A 149 13.94 -21.03 23.22
N LEU A 150 14.29 -22.23 23.71
CA LEU A 150 14.68 -23.37 22.87
C LEU A 150 13.52 -23.88 22.01
N ILE A 151 12.32 -24.06 22.58
CA ILE A 151 11.12 -24.45 21.83
C ILE A 151 10.79 -23.40 20.76
N PHE A 152 10.82 -22.12 21.13
CA PHE A 152 10.60 -21.01 20.22
C PHE A 152 11.63 -20.98 19.07
N GLN A 153 12.91 -21.17 19.36
CA GLN A 153 13.98 -21.25 18.35
C GLN A 153 13.71 -22.38 17.33
N ILE A 154 13.31 -23.57 17.78
CA ILE A 154 13.02 -24.70 16.90
C ILE A 154 11.84 -24.37 15.97
N ILE A 155 10.73 -23.88 16.53
CA ILE A 155 9.54 -23.50 15.75
C ILE A 155 9.88 -22.40 14.74
N LEU A 156 10.62 -21.37 15.17
CA LEU A 156 10.97 -20.23 14.32
C LEU A 156 11.91 -20.63 13.18
N VAL A 157 12.91 -21.48 13.43
CA VAL A 157 13.81 -21.99 12.38
C VAL A 157 13.01 -22.75 11.32
N PHE A 158 12.21 -23.75 11.71
CA PHE A 158 11.40 -24.52 10.74
C PHE A 158 10.38 -23.64 10.02
N GLY A 159 9.70 -22.73 10.74
CA GLY A 159 8.71 -21.82 10.18
C GLY A 159 9.30 -20.89 9.11
N ILE A 160 10.42 -20.23 9.39
CA ILE A 160 11.06 -19.32 8.43
C ILE A 160 11.64 -20.05 7.22
N HIS A 161 12.22 -21.25 7.38
CA HIS A 161 12.70 -22.03 6.24
C HIS A 161 11.53 -22.49 5.35
N LEU A 162 10.44 -22.98 5.94
CA LEU A 162 9.23 -23.35 5.19
C LEU A 162 8.64 -22.14 4.46
N TRP A 163 8.55 -20.99 5.15
CA TRP A 163 8.02 -19.75 4.59
C TRP A 163 8.88 -19.23 3.43
N MET A 164 10.20 -19.19 3.58
CA MET A 164 11.11 -18.61 2.57
C MET A 164 11.35 -19.48 1.35
N PHE A 165 11.43 -20.80 1.51
CA PHE A 165 11.77 -21.69 0.39
C PHE A 165 10.55 -22.27 -0.33
N PHE A 166 9.37 -22.27 0.29
CA PHE A 166 8.16 -22.86 -0.31
C PHE A 166 7.01 -21.85 -0.44
N ILE A 167 6.65 -21.13 0.63
CA ILE A 167 5.46 -20.26 0.62
C ILE A 167 5.70 -18.97 -0.17
N LEU A 168 6.78 -18.23 0.11
CA LEU A 168 7.05 -16.97 -0.61
C LEU A 168 7.23 -17.20 -2.12
N PRO A 169 8.00 -18.19 -2.62
CA PRO A 169 8.13 -18.42 -4.05
C PRO A 169 6.82 -18.84 -4.72
N ALA A 170 5.95 -19.58 -4.02
CA ALA A 170 4.63 -19.96 -4.53
C ALA A 170 3.65 -18.77 -4.62
N VAL A 171 3.72 -17.82 -3.68
CA VAL A 171 2.84 -16.63 -3.67
C VAL A 171 3.35 -15.50 -4.57
N THR A 172 4.66 -15.30 -4.64
CA THR A 172 5.28 -14.21 -5.43
C THR A 172 5.65 -14.61 -6.86
N GLU A 173 5.57 -15.90 -7.20
CA GLU A 173 5.94 -16.48 -8.50
C GLU A 173 7.42 -16.23 -8.89
N ARG A 174 8.26 -15.87 -7.91
CA ARG A 174 9.70 -15.59 -8.07
C ARG A 174 10.54 -16.55 -7.25
N MET A 175 11.60 -17.07 -7.85
CA MET A 175 12.57 -17.90 -7.14
C MET A 175 13.37 -17.05 -6.13
N PHE A 176 13.63 -17.59 -4.94
CA PHE A 176 14.41 -16.92 -3.89
C PHE A 176 15.78 -16.42 -4.41
N SER A 177 16.42 -17.15 -5.32
CA SER A 177 17.71 -16.78 -5.95
C SER A 177 17.67 -15.48 -6.77
N GLN A 178 16.48 -15.01 -7.18
CA GLN A 178 16.31 -13.76 -7.94
C GLN A 178 15.92 -12.58 -7.04
N ASN A 179 15.57 -12.83 -5.77
CA ASN A 179 15.07 -11.82 -4.84
C ASN A 179 16.16 -11.41 -3.83
N SER A 180 16.98 -10.44 -4.22
CA SER A 180 18.08 -9.93 -3.37
C SER A 180 17.62 -9.37 -2.02
N VAL A 181 16.39 -8.84 -1.94
CA VAL A 181 15.82 -8.30 -0.68
C VAL A 181 15.47 -9.44 0.27
N ALA A 182 14.82 -10.50 -0.22
CA ALA A 182 14.53 -11.70 0.58
C ALA A 182 15.82 -12.42 1.02
N GLN A 183 16.86 -12.42 0.18
CA GLN A 183 18.18 -12.95 0.54
C GLN A 183 18.83 -12.15 1.67
N LEU A 184 18.80 -10.81 1.59
CA LEU A 184 19.36 -9.93 2.62
C LEU A 184 18.63 -10.08 3.96
N TRP A 185 17.29 -10.14 3.92
CA TRP A 185 16.47 -10.41 5.10
C TRP A 185 16.78 -11.78 5.71
N TYR A 186 16.82 -12.83 4.90
CA TYR A 186 17.14 -14.18 5.37
C TYR A 186 18.55 -14.26 5.97
N PHE A 187 19.52 -13.54 5.42
CA PHE A 187 20.88 -13.46 5.96
C PHE A 187 20.92 -12.85 7.38
N PHE A 188 20.24 -11.72 7.59
CA PHE A 188 20.14 -11.11 8.93
C PHE A 188 19.35 -11.99 9.91
N LYS A 189 18.28 -12.66 9.45
CA LYS A 189 17.56 -13.65 10.26
C LYS A 189 18.43 -14.87 10.62
N CYS A 190 19.36 -15.28 9.77
CA CYS A 190 20.38 -16.29 10.10
C CYS A 190 21.38 -15.80 11.17
N ILE A 191 21.77 -14.52 11.15
CA ILE A 191 22.58 -13.93 12.23
C ILE A 191 21.78 -13.95 13.54
N TYR A 192 20.50 -13.55 13.52
CA TYR A 192 19.60 -13.65 14.66
C TYR A 192 19.55 -15.10 15.20
N PHE A 193 19.38 -16.11 14.34
CA PHE A 193 19.36 -17.51 14.75
C PHE A 193 20.67 -17.94 15.44
N ALA A 194 21.83 -17.49 14.94
CA ALA A 194 23.13 -17.78 15.54
C ALA A 194 23.30 -17.11 16.92
N LEU A 195 22.92 -15.84 17.05
CA LEU A 195 22.94 -15.12 18.33
C LEU A 195 21.99 -15.74 19.36
N SER A 196 20.78 -16.13 18.92
CA SER A 196 19.78 -16.82 19.72
C SER A 196 20.28 -18.18 20.22
N ALA A 197 20.88 -18.99 19.36
CA ALA A 197 21.49 -20.27 19.74
C ALA A 197 22.68 -20.09 20.71
N TYR A 198 23.49 -19.04 20.52
CA TYR A 198 24.56 -18.68 21.44
C TYR A 198 24.02 -18.27 22.82
N GLN A 199 22.95 -17.47 22.87
CA GLN A 199 22.28 -17.09 24.12
C GLN A 199 21.70 -18.30 24.87
N ILE A 200 21.10 -19.27 24.15
CA ILE A 200 20.60 -20.52 24.75
C ILE A 200 21.76 -21.34 25.35
N ARG A 201 22.89 -21.44 24.64
CA ARG A 201 24.09 -22.17 25.09
C ARG A 201 24.71 -21.55 26.35
N CYS A 202 24.85 -20.22 26.38
CA CYS A 202 25.45 -19.49 27.51
C CYS A 202 24.50 -19.34 28.70
N GLY A 203 23.19 -19.33 28.46
CA GLY A 203 22.16 -19.05 29.45
C GLY A 203 22.02 -17.57 29.79
N TYR A 204 20.95 -17.25 30.53
CA TYR A 204 20.64 -15.87 30.94
C TYR A 204 21.39 -15.47 32.21
N PRO A 205 21.92 -14.24 32.31
CA PRO A 205 22.49 -13.72 33.54
C PRO A 205 21.38 -13.45 34.57
N THR A 206 21.76 -13.43 35.86
CA THR A 206 20.82 -13.14 36.95
C THR A 206 20.23 -11.74 36.86
N ARG A 207 21.05 -10.77 36.39
CA ARG A 207 20.71 -9.35 36.24
C ARG A 207 20.54 -8.97 34.77
N ILE A 208 19.29 -8.62 34.40
CA ILE A 208 18.82 -8.26 33.05
C ILE A 208 18.00 -6.95 33.02
N LEU A 209 17.46 -6.49 34.15
CA LEU A 209 16.70 -5.24 34.23
C LEU A 209 17.63 -4.03 34.10
N GLY A 210 17.07 -2.96 33.53
CA GLY A 210 17.80 -1.79 33.07
C GLY A 210 17.93 -1.73 31.54
N ASN A 211 18.10 -0.52 31.02
CA ASN A 211 18.28 -0.30 29.60
C ASN A 211 19.76 -0.55 29.21
N PHE A 212 20.01 -1.21 28.08
CA PHE A 212 21.37 -1.48 27.61
C PHE A 212 22.17 -0.19 27.33
N LEU A 213 21.50 0.87 26.89
CA LEU A 213 22.10 2.18 26.63
C LEU A 213 22.51 2.92 27.90
N THR A 214 21.85 2.66 29.04
CA THR A 214 22.06 3.43 30.27
C THR A 214 23.22 2.92 31.13
N LYS A 215 23.93 1.86 30.69
CA LYS A 215 25.09 1.27 31.38
C LYS A 215 26.34 2.18 31.42
N LYS A 216 26.47 3.20 30.56
CA LYS A 216 27.60 4.17 30.54
C LYS A 216 27.11 5.61 30.33
N PHE A 217 27.67 6.57 31.08
CA PHE A 217 27.31 8.00 31.03
C PHE A 217 28.15 8.78 30.02
N ASN A 218 28.15 8.33 28.76
CA ASN A 218 28.90 8.93 27.66
C ASN A 218 27.99 9.80 26.77
N HIS A 219 28.55 10.83 26.12
CA HIS A 219 27.82 11.66 25.15
C HIS A 219 27.25 10.85 23.97
N LEU A 220 27.91 9.76 23.56
CA LEU A 220 27.37 8.82 22.56
C LEU A 220 26.10 8.13 23.08
N ASN A 221 26.12 7.65 24.32
CA ASN A 221 24.96 6.99 24.94
C ASN A 221 23.81 7.97 25.16
N LEU A 222 24.08 9.24 25.48
CA LEU A 222 23.06 10.29 25.53
C LEU A 222 22.36 10.45 24.17
N PHE A 223 23.12 10.60 23.08
CA PHE A 223 22.55 10.76 21.74
C PHE A 223 21.78 9.51 21.29
N LEU A 224 22.33 8.31 21.51
CA LEU A 224 21.64 7.05 21.18
C LEU A 224 20.37 6.85 22.02
N PHE A 225 20.36 7.26 23.29
CA PHE A 225 19.19 7.18 24.15
C PHE A 225 18.10 8.20 23.78
N GLN A 226 18.49 9.41 23.38
CA GLN A 226 17.57 10.38 22.79
C GLN A 226 16.99 9.88 21.46
N GLY A 227 17.83 9.34 20.57
CA GLY A 227 17.39 8.71 19.32
C GLY A 227 16.43 7.54 19.56
N PHE A 228 16.70 6.70 20.55
CA PHE A 228 15.81 5.63 20.99
C PHE A 228 14.44 6.15 21.47
N ARG A 229 14.39 7.28 22.19
CA ARG A 229 13.14 7.94 22.61
C ARG A 229 12.38 8.63 21.47
N LEU A 230 13.03 8.95 20.35
CA LEU A 230 12.40 9.56 19.18
C LEU A 230 11.68 8.53 18.28
N VAL A 231 11.94 7.24 18.45
CA VAL A 231 11.22 6.20 17.68
C VAL A 231 9.81 6.03 18.25
N PRO A 232 8.75 6.30 17.47
CA PRO A 232 7.37 6.26 17.97
C PRO A 232 6.97 4.84 18.39
N PHE A 233 6.13 4.75 19.42
CA PHE A 233 5.62 3.52 20.03
C PHE A 233 6.67 2.58 20.66
N LEU A 234 7.96 2.76 20.39
CA LEU A 234 9.00 1.83 20.84
C LEU A 234 9.21 1.90 22.36
N VAL A 235 9.20 3.12 22.93
CA VAL A 235 9.35 3.31 24.38
C VAL A 235 8.12 2.81 25.13
N GLU A 236 6.94 3.13 24.60
CA GLU A 236 5.64 2.77 25.16
C GLU A 236 5.43 1.26 25.15
N LEU A 237 5.65 0.61 23.99
CA LEU A 237 5.60 -0.84 23.89
C LEU A 237 6.64 -1.47 24.81
N ARG A 238 7.89 -0.97 24.84
CA ARG A 238 8.90 -1.50 25.77
C ARG A 238 8.43 -1.42 27.22
N ALA A 239 7.93 -0.28 27.67
CA ALA A 239 7.56 -0.08 29.07
C ALA A 239 6.37 -0.96 29.48
N VAL A 240 5.35 -1.09 28.61
CA VAL A 240 4.22 -2.01 28.82
C VAL A 240 4.69 -3.46 28.81
N MET A 241 5.54 -3.87 27.86
CA MET A 241 6.09 -5.23 27.79
C MET A 241 6.93 -5.57 29.03
N ASP A 242 7.82 -4.66 29.45
CA ASP A 242 8.66 -4.86 30.63
C ASP A 242 7.79 -4.94 31.91
N TRP A 243 6.67 -4.22 32.00
CA TRP A 243 5.68 -4.35 33.09
C TRP A 243 4.91 -5.68 33.07
N VAL A 244 4.42 -6.14 31.90
CA VAL A 244 3.60 -7.38 31.80
C VAL A 244 4.37 -8.64 32.20
N TRP A 245 5.67 -8.73 31.92
CA TRP A 245 6.47 -9.95 32.13
C TRP A 245 7.45 -9.90 33.31
N THR A 246 7.54 -8.76 34.01
CA THR A 246 8.27 -8.64 35.29
C THR A 246 7.30 -8.80 36.45
N ASP A 247 7.66 -9.58 37.46
CA ASP A 247 6.87 -9.68 38.68
C ASP A 247 7.10 -8.41 39.52
N THR A 248 6.07 -7.57 39.73
CA THR A 248 6.10 -6.28 40.45
C THR A 248 4.73 -6.02 41.11
N THR A 249 4.70 -5.24 42.20
CA THR A 249 3.43 -4.78 42.81
C THR A 249 2.89 -3.48 42.19
N LEU A 250 3.70 -2.76 41.41
CA LEU A 250 3.32 -1.45 40.89
C LEU A 250 2.28 -1.54 39.76
N SER A 251 1.28 -0.66 39.81
CA SER A 251 0.36 -0.43 38.69
C SER A 251 1.11 0.10 37.46
N LEU A 252 0.55 -0.10 36.27
CA LEU A 252 1.14 0.38 35.02
C LEU A 252 1.44 1.90 35.04
N SER A 253 0.57 2.71 35.64
CA SER A 253 0.81 4.16 35.77
C SER A 253 2.03 4.47 36.66
N ASN A 254 2.16 3.77 37.78
CA ASN A 254 3.32 3.88 38.68
C ASN A 254 4.60 3.41 37.98
N TRP A 255 4.54 2.32 37.22
CA TRP A 255 5.65 1.81 36.42
C TRP A 255 6.14 2.83 35.38
N MET A 256 5.22 3.40 34.59
CA MET A 256 5.53 4.46 33.61
C MET A 256 6.15 5.69 34.29
N CYS A 257 5.68 6.06 35.49
CA CYS A 257 6.25 7.16 36.26
C CYS A 257 7.72 6.90 36.66
N VAL A 258 8.05 5.68 37.14
CA VAL A 258 9.44 5.30 37.46
C VAL A 258 10.34 5.33 36.23
N GLU A 259 9.88 4.79 35.09
CA GLU A 259 10.66 4.76 33.85
C GLU A 259 10.92 6.16 33.27
N ASP A 260 9.93 7.06 33.26
CA ASP A 260 10.15 8.44 32.79
C ASP A 260 11.06 9.24 33.75
N ILE A 261 10.85 9.14 35.06
CA ILE A 261 11.76 9.72 36.07
C ILE A 261 13.20 9.23 35.84
N TYR A 262 13.39 7.92 35.64
CA TYR A 262 14.71 7.34 35.37
C TYR A 262 15.30 7.86 34.04
N ALA A 263 14.51 7.92 32.97
CA ALA A 263 14.94 8.41 31.67
C ALA A 263 15.39 9.87 31.71
N ASN A 264 14.66 10.73 32.44
CA ASN A 264 14.96 12.14 32.58
C ASN A 264 16.20 12.35 33.48
N ILE A 265 16.29 11.64 34.61
CA ILE A 265 17.51 11.61 35.45
C ILE A 265 18.74 11.14 34.66
N PHE A 266 18.61 10.14 33.79
CA PHE A 266 19.72 9.63 32.98
C PHE A 266 20.24 10.66 31.98
N ILE A 267 19.33 11.41 31.33
CA ILE A 267 19.69 12.51 30.41
C ILE A 267 20.46 13.60 31.17
N ILE A 268 19.93 14.06 32.32
CA ILE A 268 20.59 15.06 33.17
C ILE A 268 21.96 14.56 33.63
N LYS A 269 22.05 13.30 34.07
CA LYS A 269 23.32 12.67 34.49
C LYS A 269 24.36 12.71 33.36
N CYS A 270 24.00 12.34 32.13
CA CYS A 270 24.94 12.37 31.00
C CYS A 270 25.36 13.80 30.62
N SER A 271 24.44 14.76 30.72
CA SER A 271 24.74 16.19 30.52
C SER A 271 25.75 16.69 31.56
N ARG A 272 25.48 16.48 32.86
CA ARG A 272 26.36 16.90 33.96
C ARG A 272 27.73 16.18 33.92
N GLU A 273 27.81 14.92 33.51
CA GLU A 273 29.12 14.25 33.30
C GLU A 273 29.88 14.80 32.07
N THR A 274 29.17 15.20 31.00
CA THR A 274 29.79 15.89 29.85
C THR A 274 30.36 17.25 30.26
N GLU A 275 29.61 18.03 31.04
CA GLU A 275 30.07 19.33 31.57
C GLU A 275 31.28 19.19 32.51
N LYS A 276 31.33 18.14 33.34
CA LYS A 276 32.51 17.83 34.17
C LYS A 276 33.72 17.43 33.34
N LYS A 277 33.53 16.66 32.27
CA LYS A 277 34.62 16.20 31.40
C LYS A 277 35.16 17.29 30.48
N TYR A 278 34.30 18.24 30.08
CA TYR A 278 34.64 19.37 29.20
C TYR A 278 34.20 20.69 29.84
N PRO A 279 34.81 21.08 30.98
CA PRO A 279 34.40 22.25 31.75
C PRO A 279 34.61 23.52 30.95
N GLN A 280 33.60 24.39 30.94
CA GLN A 280 33.70 25.72 30.34
C GLN A 280 33.95 26.75 31.45
N PRO A 281 34.99 27.59 31.33
CA PRO A 281 35.26 28.65 32.30
C PRO A 281 34.10 29.64 32.38
N LYS A 282 33.74 30.03 33.60
CA LYS A 282 32.61 30.93 33.88
C LYS A 282 32.83 32.30 33.22
N GLY A 283 31.76 32.92 32.75
CA GLY A 283 31.78 34.25 32.13
C GLY A 283 32.35 34.34 30.70
N GLN A 284 32.85 33.25 30.10
CA GLN A 284 33.38 33.29 28.74
C GLN A 284 32.29 33.18 27.65
N LYS A 285 32.53 33.85 26.52
CA LYS A 285 31.64 33.82 25.34
C LYS A 285 31.67 32.43 24.69
N LYS A 286 30.49 31.83 24.45
CA LYS A 286 30.36 30.58 23.68
C LYS A 286 31.00 30.73 22.28
N LYS A 287 31.70 29.69 21.80
CA LYS A 287 32.41 29.70 20.50
C LYS A 287 31.45 30.02 19.34
N LYS A 288 31.85 30.92 18.44
CA LYS A 288 31.06 31.34 17.26
C LYS A 288 30.57 30.15 16.42
N ILE A 289 31.43 29.16 16.18
CA ILE A 289 31.11 27.96 15.38
C ILE A 289 29.89 27.19 15.91
N VAL A 290 29.75 27.08 17.24
CA VAL A 290 28.61 26.36 17.86
C VAL A 290 27.32 27.17 17.70
N LYS A 291 27.39 28.51 17.86
CA LYS A 291 26.23 29.39 17.67
C LYS A 291 25.73 29.37 16.23
N TYR A 292 26.62 29.57 15.25
CA TYR A 292 26.23 29.61 13.84
C TYR A 292 25.88 28.22 13.28
N GLY A 293 26.57 27.16 13.72
CA GLY A 293 26.23 25.79 13.33
C GLY A 293 24.85 25.36 13.83
N MET A 294 24.63 25.40 15.15
CA MET A 294 23.36 24.95 15.74
C MET A 294 22.20 25.89 15.37
N GLY A 295 22.39 27.21 15.46
CA GLY A 295 21.37 28.18 15.10
C GLY A 295 21.05 28.19 13.60
N GLY A 296 22.08 28.08 12.75
CA GLY A 296 21.92 28.00 11.30
C GLY A 296 21.18 26.74 10.86
N LEU A 297 21.46 25.58 11.48
CA LEU A 297 20.76 24.34 11.21
C LEU A 297 19.27 24.41 11.60
N ILE A 298 18.95 25.01 12.75
CA ILE A 298 17.55 25.23 13.17
C ILE A 298 16.82 26.16 12.19
N ILE A 299 17.44 27.28 11.79
CA ILE A 299 16.86 28.23 10.82
C ILE A 299 16.66 27.55 9.46
N PHE A 300 17.64 26.80 8.97
CA PHE A 300 17.56 26.05 7.73
C PHE A 300 16.42 25.03 7.74
N PHE A 301 16.28 24.26 8.82
CA PHE A 301 15.22 23.26 8.95
C PHE A 301 13.82 23.90 9.00
N LEU A 302 13.68 25.04 9.67
CA LEU A 302 12.43 25.82 9.71
C LEU A 302 12.07 26.41 8.33
N ILE A 303 13.06 26.88 7.56
CA ILE A 303 12.88 27.28 6.15
C ILE A 303 12.45 26.07 5.31
N CYS A 304 13.09 24.90 5.46
CA CYS A 304 12.71 23.70 4.72
C CYS A 304 11.26 23.29 5.00
N ILE A 305 10.82 23.29 6.26
CA ILE A 305 9.42 22.97 6.64
C ILE A 305 8.41 23.87 5.90
N ILE A 306 8.71 25.16 5.75
CA ILE A 306 7.81 26.13 5.11
C ILE A 306 7.85 26.01 3.58
N TRP A 307 9.05 25.93 2.99
CA TRP A 307 9.22 26.07 1.54
C TRP A 307 9.22 24.74 0.77
N PHE A 308 9.67 23.63 1.37
CA PHE A 308 9.72 22.33 0.69
C PHE A 308 8.34 21.84 0.23
N PRO A 309 7.25 21.94 1.02
CA PRO A 309 5.93 21.54 0.54
C PRO A 309 5.45 22.34 -0.67
N LEU A 310 5.74 23.66 -0.72
CA LEU A 310 5.37 24.51 -1.85
C LEU A 310 6.09 24.08 -3.14
N LEU A 311 7.40 23.80 -3.05
CA LEU A 311 8.19 23.30 -4.17
C LEU A 311 7.69 21.91 -4.64
N PHE A 312 7.37 21.02 -3.70
CA PHE A 312 6.82 19.70 -4.01
C PHE A 312 5.46 19.79 -4.74
N ILE A 313 4.57 20.67 -4.27
CA ILE A 313 3.27 20.93 -4.91
C ILE A 313 3.42 21.42 -6.36
N SER A 314 4.37 22.32 -6.64
CA SER A 314 4.59 22.80 -8.02
C SER A 314 5.08 21.70 -8.96
N LEU A 315 5.90 20.78 -8.46
CA LEU A 315 6.41 19.64 -9.24
C LEU A 315 5.29 18.61 -9.53
N VAL A 316 4.47 18.28 -8.53
CA VAL A 316 3.39 17.28 -8.71
C VAL A 316 2.32 17.77 -9.70
N ARG A 317 2.01 19.08 -9.71
CA ARG A 317 1.00 19.63 -10.64
C ARG A 317 1.43 19.67 -12.11
N SER A 318 2.72 19.61 -12.44
CA SER A 318 3.18 19.75 -13.84
C SER A 318 3.26 18.45 -14.63
N VAL A 319 3.03 17.29 -14.00
CA VAL A 319 3.36 15.97 -14.58
C VAL A 319 2.13 15.10 -14.88
N VAL A 320 0.95 15.43 -14.36
CA VAL A 320 -0.21 14.51 -14.36
C VAL A 320 -1.43 15.05 -15.12
N GLY A 321 -1.35 15.02 -16.44
CA GLY A 321 -2.50 15.18 -17.34
C GLY A 321 -2.51 14.06 -18.37
N VAL A 322 -3.54 13.21 -18.34
CA VAL A 322 -3.74 12.13 -19.30
C VAL A 322 -4.58 12.64 -20.47
N VAL A 323 -4.20 12.25 -21.69
CA VAL A 323 -4.90 12.60 -22.93
C VAL A 323 -6.29 11.93 -22.96
N ASN A 324 -7.33 12.67 -23.37
CA ASN A 324 -8.73 12.28 -23.21
C ASN A 324 -9.52 12.30 -24.54
N HIS A 325 -9.15 11.39 -25.45
CA HIS A 325 -9.81 11.28 -26.77
C HIS A 325 -11.28 10.85 -26.66
N PRO A 326 -12.17 11.38 -27.51
CA PRO A 326 -13.51 10.84 -27.67
C PRO A 326 -13.45 9.42 -28.29
N VAL A 327 -14.32 8.54 -27.81
CA VAL A 327 -14.53 7.18 -28.33
C VAL A 327 -15.57 7.17 -29.45
N ASP A 328 -16.59 8.01 -29.30
CA ASP A 328 -17.60 8.30 -30.32
C ASP A 328 -17.81 9.82 -30.44
N VAL A 329 -17.99 10.27 -31.69
CA VAL A 329 -18.41 11.62 -32.04
C VAL A 329 -19.72 11.52 -32.81
N THR A 330 -20.83 11.89 -32.18
CA THR A 330 -22.15 11.91 -32.81
C THR A 330 -22.54 13.34 -33.17
N VAL A 331 -22.99 13.56 -34.41
CA VAL A 331 -23.46 14.84 -34.94
C VAL A 331 -24.88 14.69 -35.50
N THR A 332 -25.75 15.64 -35.17
CA THR A 332 -27.16 15.63 -35.53
C THR A 332 -27.59 16.98 -36.13
N VAL A 333 -28.42 16.95 -37.17
CA VAL A 333 -29.11 18.13 -37.70
C VAL A 333 -30.61 17.95 -37.53
N LYS A 334 -31.25 18.88 -36.82
CA LYS A 334 -32.67 18.85 -36.50
C LYS A 334 -33.36 20.12 -36.96
N LEU A 335 -34.48 19.97 -37.67
CA LEU A 335 -35.33 21.08 -38.08
C LEU A 335 -36.50 21.20 -37.09
N GLY A 336 -36.53 22.27 -36.30
CA GLY A 336 -37.56 22.54 -35.31
C GLY A 336 -37.76 21.41 -34.29
N GLY A 337 -39.03 21.07 -34.04
CA GLY A 337 -39.42 19.97 -33.15
C GLY A 337 -39.31 18.57 -33.78
N TYR A 338 -39.21 18.48 -35.11
CA TYR A 338 -39.38 17.27 -35.92
C TYR A 338 -38.22 16.27 -35.83
N GLU A 339 -38.43 15.04 -36.31
CA GLU A 339 -37.37 14.02 -36.41
C GLU A 339 -36.10 14.57 -37.09
N PRO A 340 -34.90 14.27 -36.58
CA PRO A 340 -33.65 14.81 -37.10
C PRO A 340 -33.48 14.43 -38.57
N LEU A 341 -33.04 15.39 -39.37
CA LEU A 341 -32.78 15.19 -40.80
C LEU A 341 -31.56 14.28 -40.98
N PHE A 342 -30.50 14.56 -40.23
CA PHE A 342 -29.23 13.85 -40.28
C PHE A 342 -28.82 13.42 -38.88
N THR A 343 -28.24 12.22 -38.77
CA THR A 343 -27.58 11.73 -37.57
C THR A 343 -26.45 10.80 -37.99
N MET A 344 -25.21 11.13 -37.58
CA MET A 344 -24.01 10.34 -37.85
C MET A 344 -23.23 10.14 -36.55
N SER A 345 -22.73 8.92 -36.33
CA SER A 345 -21.88 8.51 -35.21
C SER A 345 -20.55 8.03 -35.79
N VAL A 346 -19.46 8.62 -35.32
CA VAL A 346 -18.11 8.31 -35.79
C VAL A 346 -17.32 7.66 -34.66
N GLN A 347 -16.89 6.42 -34.89
CA GLN A 347 -16.10 5.63 -33.95
C GLN A 347 -14.59 5.80 -34.19
N GLN A 348 -13.78 5.24 -33.29
CA GLN A 348 -12.31 5.36 -33.24
C GLN A 348 -11.55 5.20 -34.57
N GLN A 349 -12.05 4.44 -35.56
CA GLN A 349 -11.33 4.25 -36.84
C GLN A 349 -11.34 5.50 -37.74
N SER A 350 -12.38 6.34 -37.66
CA SER A 350 -12.46 7.61 -38.42
C SER A 350 -12.18 8.84 -37.54
N ILE A 351 -11.87 8.64 -36.25
CA ILE A 351 -11.27 9.65 -35.37
C ILE A 351 -9.74 9.50 -35.48
N GLN A 352 -9.09 10.43 -36.19
CA GLN A 352 -7.65 10.39 -36.40
C GLN A 352 -6.94 11.38 -35.46
N SER A 353 -6.01 10.88 -34.64
CA SER A 353 -5.11 11.72 -33.86
C SER A 353 -4.27 12.61 -34.78
N PHE A 354 -4.04 13.87 -34.40
CA PHE A 354 -3.13 14.75 -35.13
C PHE A 354 -1.72 14.16 -35.16
N THR A 355 -1.05 14.30 -36.31
CA THR A 355 0.40 14.12 -36.40
C THR A 355 1.12 15.44 -36.11
N GLU A 356 2.43 15.38 -35.84
CA GLU A 356 3.26 16.58 -35.71
C GLU A 356 3.23 17.44 -36.99
N GLU A 357 3.17 16.81 -38.16
CA GLU A 357 3.00 17.52 -39.44
C GLU A 357 1.67 18.27 -39.53
N ASP A 358 0.57 17.66 -39.07
CA ASP A 358 -0.75 18.28 -39.11
C ASP A 358 -0.88 19.42 -38.09
N TYR A 359 -0.23 19.29 -36.94
CA TYR A 359 -0.09 20.38 -35.97
C TYR A 359 0.71 21.55 -36.54
N ASN A 360 1.80 21.27 -37.26
CA ASN A 360 2.60 22.30 -37.95
C ASN A 360 1.82 22.98 -39.10
N LYS A 361 0.99 22.23 -39.86
CA LYS A 361 0.06 22.80 -40.86
C LYS A 361 -0.96 23.73 -40.20
N LEU A 362 -1.61 23.28 -39.12
CA LEU A 362 -2.58 24.09 -38.36
C LEU A 362 -1.94 25.38 -37.82
N THR A 363 -0.74 25.27 -37.23
CA THR A 363 0.03 26.40 -36.70
C THR A 363 0.40 27.40 -37.80
N THR A 364 0.78 26.90 -38.99
CA THR A 364 1.10 27.76 -40.15
C THR A 364 -0.14 28.50 -40.66
N ASN A 365 -1.29 27.81 -40.74
CA ASN A 365 -2.56 28.40 -41.19
C ASN A 365 -3.06 29.55 -40.29
N PHE A 366 -2.72 29.54 -39.00
CA PHE A 366 -3.16 30.52 -38.01
C PHE A 366 -2.06 31.47 -37.53
N TYR A 367 -0.85 31.42 -38.13
CA TYR A 367 0.33 32.17 -37.71
C TYR A 367 0.06 33.69 -37.53
N ASP A 368 -0.68 34.29 -38.45
CA ASP A 368 -1.01 35.73 -38.43
C ASP A 368 -2.02 36.12 -37.33
N ASN A 369 -2.73 35.16 -36.73
CA ASN A 369 -3.71 35.41 -35.68
C ASN A 369 -3.14 35.05 -34.30
N ALA A 370 -2.62 36.05 -33.58
CA ALA A 370 -2.06 35.90 -32.26
C ALA A 370 -3.01 35.25 -31.21
N ARG A 371 -4.34 35.45 -31.32
CA ARG A 371 -5.32 34.85 -30.39
C ARG A 371 -5.50 33.34 -30.67
N ALA A 372 -5.57 32.96 -31.95
CA ALA A 372 -5.59 31.57 -32.37
C ALA A 372 -4.32 30.83 -31.92
N MET A 373 -3.16 31.44 -32.16
CA MET A 373 -1.86 30.88 -31.75
C MET A 373 -1.76 30.66 -30.24
N GLN A 374 -2.19 31.63 -29.42
CA GLN A 374 -2.25 31.46 -27.96
C GLN A 374 -3.11 30.27 -27.55
N PHE A 375 -4.27 30.05 -28.20
CA PHE A 375 -5.12 28.89 -27.93
C PHE A 375 -4.46 27.57 -28.37
N ILE A 376 -3.93 27.49 -29.60
CA ILE A 376 -3.32 26.27 -30.15
C ILE A 376 -2.16 25.81 -29.26
N THR A 377 -1.31 26.73 -28.79
CA THR A 377 -0.15 26.39 -27.91
C THR A 377 -0.52 25.83 -26.53
N LEU A 378 -1.79 25.85 -26.12
CA LEU A 378 -2.23 25.18 -24.89
C LEU A 378 -2.38 23.66 -25.05
N TYR A 379 -2.42 23.16 -26.29
CA TYR A 379 -2.65 21.75 -26.63
C TYR A 379 -1.42 21.17 -27.31
N SER A 380 -1.06 19.94 -26.95
CA SER A 380 -0.08 19.15 -27.70
C SER A 380 -0.76 18.55 -28.94
N TYR A 381 0.02 18.13 -29.95
CA TYR A 381 -0.53 17.41 -31.11
C TYR A 381 -1.33 16.16 -30.69
N GLU A 382 -0.90 15.49 -29.61
CA GLU A 382 -1.60 14.34 -29.00
C GLU A 382 -3.00 14.67 -28.46
N ASP A 383 -3.27 15.92 -28.07
CA ASP A 383 -4.55 16.33 -27.47
C ASP A 383 -5.65 16.59 -28.52
N ILE A 384 -5.25 16.70 -29.80
CA ILE A 384 -6.11 17.12 -30.90
C ILE A 384 -6.44 15.91 -31.77
N VAL A 385 -7.73 15.75 -32.11
CA VAL A 385 -8.20 14.70 -33.02
C VAL A 385 -9.04 15.30 -34.14
N THR A 386 -8.98 14.71 -35.33
CA THR A 386 -9.90 14.99 -36.44
C THR A 386 -10.93 13.87 -36.52
N ALA A 387 -12.19 14.16 -36.21
CA ALA A 387 -13.30 13.27 -36.51
C ALA A 387 -13.71 13.45 -37.98
N LYS A 388 -13.60 12.40 -38.78
CA LYS A 388 -14.07 12.35 -40.17
C LYS A 388 -15.53 11.90 -40.18
N ILE A 389 -16.43 12.87 -40.19
CA ILE A 389 -17.88 12.63 -40.19
C ILE A 389 -18.32 12.33 -41.63
N GLU A 390 -18.91 11.16 -41.84
CA GLU A 390 -19.50 10.83 -43.14
C GLU A 390 -20.74 11.68 -43.41
N GLY A 391 -20.85 12.19 -44.64
CA GLY A 391 -21.89 13.13 -45.05
C GLY A 391 -23.26 12.51 -45.25
N SER A 392 -23.36 11.22 -45.57
CA SER A 392 -24.64 10.53 -45.69
C SER A 392 -25.16 10.14 -44.30
N SER A 393 -26.42 10.44 -43.94
CA SER A 393 -26.96 10.12 -42.61
C SER A 393 -26.86 8.62 -42.30
N GLY A 394 -26.35 8.27 -41.12
CA GLY A 394 -26.27 6.89 -40.63
C GLY A 394 -27.62 6.29 -40.25
N SER A 395 -28.70 7.07 -40.35
CA SER A 395 -30.07 6.62 -40.14
C SER A 395 -31.06 7.21 -41.15
N VAL A 396 -32.07 6.40 -41.48
CA VAL A 396 -33.21 6.77 -42.33
C VAL A 396 -34.10 7.79 -41.61
N TRP A 397 -34.56 8.82 -42.33
CA TRP A 397 -35.43 9.87 -41.81
C TRP A 397 -36.83 9.32 -41.47
N ARG A 398 -37.10 9.10 -40.18
CA ARG A 398 -38.32 8.42 -39.69
C ARG A 398 -39.54 9.33 -39.51
N ILE A 399 -39.64 10.43 -40.26
CA ILE A 399 -40.75 11.38 -40.11
C ILE A 399 -42.10 10.73 -40.47
N SER A 400 -43.13 11.02 -39.66
CA SER A 400 -44.48 10.55 -39.97
C SER A 400 -45.07 11.29 -41.19
N PRO A 401 -45.90 10.66 -42.05
CA PRO A 401 -46.55 11.33 -43.17
C PRO A 401 -47.31 12.63 -42.82
N PRO A 402 -48.10 12.73 -41.73
CA PRO A 402 -48.73 14.00 -41.35
C PRO A 402 -47.70 15.04 -40.86
N SER A 403 -46.70 14.64 -40.07
CA SER A 403 -45.62 15.56 -39.65
C SER A 403 -44.87 16.12 -40.86
N ARG A 404 -44.64 15.33 -41.90
CA ARG A 404 -44.02 15.77 -43.16
C ARG A 404 -44.87 16.81 -43.89
N GLN A 405 -46.19 16.63 -43.92
CA GLN A 405 -47.10 17.61 -44.53
C GLN A 405 -47.08 18.94 -43.76
N GLU A 406 -47.05 18.89 -42.42
CA GLU A 406 -46.91 20.10 -41.60
C GLU A 406 -45.54 20.77 -41.78
N VAL A 407 -44.41 20.04 -41.83
CA VAL A 407 -43.09 20.62 -42.17
C VAL A 407 -43.13 21.40 -43.50
N VAL A 408 -43.69 20.80 -44.56
CA VAL A 408 -43.78 21.43 -45.88
C VAL A 408 -44.71 22.66 -45.85
N LYS A 409 -45.81 22.58 -45.10
CA LYS A 409 -46.78 23.67 -44.92
C LYS A 409 -46.21 24.84 -44.11
N GLU A 410 -45.42 24.56 -43.07
CA GLU A 410 -44.72 25.58 -42.28
C GLU A 410 -43.62 26.24 -43.13
N LEU A 411 -42.80 25.47 -43.84
CA LEU A 411 -41.73 26.00 -44.72
C LEU A 411 -42.25 26.85 -45.89
N LEU A 412 -43.45 26.59 -46.40
CA LEU A 412 -44.02 27.30 -47.56
C LEU A 412 -45.04 28.39 -47.20
N GLY A 413 -45.58 28.40 -45.97
CA GLY A 413 -46.76 29.21 -45.65
C GLY A 413 -46.87 29.75 -44.22
N SER A 414 -45.88 29.52 -43.35
CA SER A 414 -45.86 30.12 -42.00
C SER A 414 -45.03 31.41 -41.96
N PRO A 415 -45.49 32.48 -41.26
CA PRO A 415 -44.68 33.67 -40.99
C PRO A 415 -43.78 33.53 -39.74
N VAL A 416 -43.63 32.31 -39.19
CA VAL A 416 -42.85 32.03 -37.96
C VAL A 416 -41.52 31.39 -38.32
N ASP A 417 -40.43 31.93 -37.78
CA ASP A 417 -39.07 31.42 -38.01
C ASP A 417 -38.90 29.98 -37.51
N MET A 418 -38.42 29.09 -38.38
CA MET A 418 -38.17 27.69 -38.07
C MET A 418 -36.70 27.46 -37.73
N THR A 419 -36.39 27.09 -36.47
CA THR A 419 -34.99 26.90 -36.05
C THR A 419 -34.40 25.61 -36.62
N LEU A 420 -33.40 25.70 -37.49
CA LEU A 420 -32.52 24.60 -37.87
C LEU A 420 -31.37 24.52 -36.84
N ARG A 421 -31.11 23.34 -36.28
CA ARG A 421 -30.12 23.14 -35.20
C ARG A 421 -29.12 22.06 -35.58
N LEU A 422 -27.84 22.39 -35.52
CA LEU A 422 -26.73 21.44 -35.49
C LEU A 422 -26.38 21.16 -34.02
N ALA A 423 -26.20 19.90 -33.64
CA ALA A 423 -25.75 19.53 -32.30
C ALA A 423 -24.76 18.36 -32.36
N TRP A 424 -23.72 18.42 -31.53
CA TRP A 424 -22.67 17.41 -31.40
C TRP A 424 -22.62 16.86 -29.98
N THR A 425 -22.26 15.57 -29.84
CA THR A 425 -22.04 14.90 -28.56
C THR A 425 -20.78 14.06 -28.62
N PHE A 426 -19.90 14.22 -27.64
CA PHE A 426 -18.64 13.48 -27.52
C PHE A 426 -18.74 12.46 -26.39
N GLN A 427 -18.68 11.16 -26.72
CA GLN A 427 -18.66 10.11 -25.70
C GLN A 427 -17.22 9.75 -25.35
N ARG A 428 -16.90 9.70 -24.05
CA ARG A 428 -15.61 9.28 -23.50
C ARG A 428 -15.78 8.00 -22.69
N SER A 429 -14.71 7.22 -22.51
CA SER A 429 -14.78 5.90 -21.86
C SER A 429 -14.97 5.99 -20.35
N ALA A 430 -16.22 5.98 -19.88
CA ALA A 430 -16.59 5.69 -18.49
C ALA A 430 -18.05 5.19 -18.39
N GLY A 431 -18.25 3.87 -18.24
CA GLY A 431 -19.56 3.26 -17.97
C GLY A 431 -20.46 3.09 -19.21
N CYS A 432 -20.99 1.88 -19.41
CA CYS A 432 -21.70 1.50 -20.64
C CYS A 432 -23.24 1.60 -20.51
N GLY A 433 -23.92 1.98 -21.60
CA GLY A 433 -25.37 1.87 -21.79
C GLY A 433 -25.69 1.80 -23.28
N VAL A 434 -26.46 0.79 -23.70
CA VAL A 434 -26.65 0.39 -25.12
C VAL A 434 -28.10 0.51 -25.57
N CYS A 435 -28.36 0.84 -26.84
CA CYS A 435 -29.60 0.50 -27.54
C CYS A 435 -29.33 0.23 -29.05
N MET A 436 -30.15 -0.58 -29.73
CA MET A 436 -29.86 -1.17 -31.06
C MET A 436 -30.95 -0.91 -32.13
N CYS A 437 -30.55 -0.93 -33.43
CA CYS A 437 -31.14 -1.71 -34.57
C CYS A 437 -31.19 -1.01 -35.97
N ALA A 438 -30.98 -1.80 -37.03
CA ALA A 438 -30.76 -1.44 -38.46
C ALA A 438 -32.07 -1.14 -39.28
N SER A 439 -32.15 -0.89 -40.61
CA SER A 439 -31.30 -1.10 -41.82
C SER A 439 -31.72 -0.14 -42.99
N VAL A 440 -31.25 -0.37 -44.26
CA VAL A 440 -31.86 -0.06 -45.62
C VAL A 440 -30.99 0.81 -46.60
N CYS A 441 -31.40 1.01 -47.88
CA CYS A 441 -30.60 1.46 -49.05
C CYS A 441 -31.24 2.63 -49.88
N VAL A 442 -31.11 2.72 -51.23
CA VAL A 442 -30.55 3.87 -52.04
C VAL A 442 -31.42 4.57 -53.15
N CYS A 443 -31.64 5.90 -53.01
CA CYS A 443 -31.73 7.04 -53.99
C CYS A 443 -32.88 7.40 -55.00
N THR A 444 -33.32 8.68 -54.93
CA THR A 444 -33.59 9.68 -56.02
C THR A 444 -34.02 11.07 -55.43
N CYS A 445 -33.47 12.18 -55.94
CA CYS A 445 -32.90 13.24 -55.06
C CYS A 445 -33.37 14.72 -55.25
N LEU A 446 -33.06 15.60 -54.28
CA LEU A 446 -33.07 17.09 -54.40
C LEU A 446 -32.12 17.76 -53.35
N CYS A 447 -31.48 18.91 -53.65
CA CYS A 447 -30.44 19.55 -52.80
C CYS A 447 -30.68 21.06 -52.50
N VAL A 448 -30.21 21.56 -51.34
CA VAL A 448 -30.38 22.94 -50.80
C VAL A 448 -29.08 23.41 -50.10
N ARG A 449 -28.67 24.69 -50.21
CA ARG A 449 -27.51 25.29 -49.48
C ARG A 449 -27.97 26.07 -48.24
N VAL A 450 -27.26 25.91 -47.12
CA VAL A 450 -27.45 26.61 -45.84
C VAL A 450 -26.12 27.26 -45.44
N PRO A 451 -26.05 28.60 -45.31
CA PRO A 451 -24.80 29.27 -44.97
C PRO A 451 -24.44 29.12 -43.48
N HIS A 452 -23.14 29.28 -43.16
CA HIS A 452 -22.64 29.47 -41.79
C HIS A 452 -23.12 28.45 -40.74
N MET A 453 -23.15 27.15 -41.09
CA MET A 453 -23.78 26.13 -40.26
C MET A 453 -22.78 25.19 -39.56
N PHE A 454 -21.61 24.92 -40.13
CA PHE A 454 -20.67 23.91 -39.61
C PHE A 454 -19.43 24.52 -38.94
N PRO A 455 -19.26 24.39 -37.61
CA PRO A 455 -18.01 24.70 -36.92
C PRO A 455 -17.00 23.56 -37.10
N ASN A 456 -15.87 23.86 -37.76
CA ASN A 456 -14.79 22.91 -38.01
C ASN A 456 -13.80 22.75 -36.83
N TYR A 457 -13.75 23.71 -35.90
CA TYR A 457 -12.95 23.68 -34.67
C TYR A 457 -13.84 23.73 -33.42
N ILE A 458 -13.72 22.72 -32.56
CA ILE A 458 -14.49 22.58 -31.31
C ILE A 458 -13.56 22.24 -30.14
N ARG A 459 -13.78 22.87 -28.98
CA ARG A 459 -13.15 22.47 -27.72
C ARG A 459 -14.07 21.52 -26.95
N ALA A 460 -13.54 20.37 -26.57
CA ALA A 460 -14.17 19.39 -25.69
C ALA A 460 -13.51 19.44 -24.29
N PRO A 461 -13.97 20.33 -23.40
CA PRO A 461 -13.43 20.43 -22.04
C PRO A 461 -13.84 19.22 -21.18
N ASN A 462 -13.44 19.22 -19.91
CA ASN A 462 -13.88 18.20 -18.94
C ASN A 462 -15.29 18.44 -18.37
N GLY A 463 -15.93 19.57 -18.73
CA GLY A 463 -17.33 19.86 -18.39
C GLY A 463 -18.32 19.27 -19.39
N ALA A 464 -19.62 19.39 -19.10
CA ALA A 464 -20.70 18.86 -19.93
C ALA A 464 -20.95 19.63 -21.24
N GLU A 465 -20.46 20.87 -21.35
CA GLU A 465 -20.62 21.72 -22.54
C GLU A 465 -19.34 21.74 -23.38
N ALA A 466 -19.44 21.32 -24.64
CA ALA A 466 -18.39 21.50 -25.64
C ALA A 466 -18.79 22.61 -26.62
N LYS A 467 -17.90 23.58 -26.87
CA LYS A 467 -18.20 24.80 -27.62
C LYS A 467 -17.23 24.99 -28.79
N PRO A 468 -17.65 25.65 -29.89
CA PRO A 468 -16.73 26.08 -30.93
C PRO A 468 -15.58 26.91 -30.35
N VAL A 469 -14.44 26.93 -31.04
CA VAL A 469 -13.28 27.72 -30.62
C VAL A 469 -13.36 29.11 -31.23
N ASP A 470 -14.03 30.05 -30.57
CA ASP A 470 -14.23 31.44 -31.03
C ASP A 470 -12.91 32.10 -31.50
N GLN A 471 -11.78 31.77 -30.87
CA GLN A 471 -10.46 32.33 -31.21
C GLN A 471 -9.94 31.91 -32.61
N LEU A 472 -10.47 30.82 -33.19
CA LEU A 472 -10.10 30.29 -34.50
C LEU A 472 -11.01 30.78 -35.63
N TYR A 473 -12.16 31.38 -35.32
CA TYR A 473 -13.09 31.94 -36.31
C TYR A 473 -12.86 33.44 -36.52
N LYS A 474 -13.27 33.94 -37.69
CA LYS A 474 -13.34 35.38 -37.98
C LYS A 474 -14.82 35.77 -37.97
N GLY A 475 -15.27 36.44 -36.91
CA GLY A 475 -16.67 36.88 -36.77
C GLY A 475 -17.61 35.84 -36.15
N ASP A 476 -17.13 35.06 -35.18
CA ASP A 476 -17.88 34.00 -34.47
C ASP A 476 -18.64 33.06 -35.43
N GLU A 477 -19.96 33.23 -35.60
CA GLU A 477 -20.78 32.41 -36.49
C GLU A 477 -20.52 32.66 -37.99
N GLU A 478 -20.12 33.87 -38.40
CA GLU A 478 -19.78 34.19 -39.81
C GLU A 478 -18.57 33.38 -40.31
N GLY A 479 -17.76 32.84 -39.40
CA GLY A 479 -16.62 31.98 -39.71
C GLY A 479 -16.97 30.50 -39.96
N TYR A 480 -18.22 30.08 -39.74
CA TYR A 480 -18.65 28.69 -39.94
C TYR A 480 -18.79 28.34 -41.42
N GLN A 481 -18.61 27.06 -41.75
CA GLN A 481 -18.66 26.58 -43.12
C GLN A 481 -20.11 26.39 -43.62
N ASP A 482 -20.30 26.67 -44.90
CA ASP A 482 -21.56 26.44 -45.61
C ASP A 482 -21.82 24.95 -45.86
N ILE A 483 -23.03 24.52 -45.54
CA ILE A 483 -23.51 23.15 -45.74
C ILE A 483 -24.45 23.11 -46.96
N THR A 484 -24.42 22.01 -47.70
CA THR A 484 -25.52 21.58 -48.57
C THR A 484 -26.24 20.39 -47.95
N LEU A 485 -27.57 20.49 -47.85
CA LEU A 485 -28.47 19.43 -47.41
C LEU A 485 -29.16 18.84 -48.65
N SER A 486 -29.13 17.52 -48.78
CA SER A 486 -29.73 16.82 -49.92
C SER A 486 -30.56 15.63 -49.48
N LEU A 487 -31.79 15.53 -49.99
CA LEU A 487 -32.70 14.43 -49.69
C LEU A 487 -32.45 13.30 -50.69
N MET A 488 -32.12 12.12 -50.18
CA MET A 488 -31.97 10.87 -50.92
C MET A 488 -33.18 9.95 -50.64
N ARG A 489 -33.55 9.04 -51.56
CA ARG A 489 -34.81 8.24 -51.49
C ARG A 489 -34.83 6.91 -52.27
N ASP A 490 -34.78 5.73 -51.65
CA ASP A 490 -34.80 4.46 -52.41
C ASP A 490 -36.07 4.23 -53.26
N ARG A 491 -35.86 3.75 -54.49
CA ARG A 491 -36.88 3.35 -55.47
C ARG A 491 -36.70 1.93 -56.04
N SER A 492 -35.74 1.16 -55.52
CA SER A 492 -35.21 -0.09 -56.09
C SER A 492 -36.03 -1.37 -55.80
N LEU A 493 -37.17 -1.28 -55.11
CA LEU A 493 -38.02 -2.44 -54.79
C LEU A 493 -39.48 -2.23 -55.20
N ASN A 494 -40.02 -3.19 -55.96
CA ASN A 494 -41.32 -3.13 -56.63
C ASN A 494 -42.52 -2.82 -55.69
N SER A 495 -43.06 -1.61 -55.86
CA SER A 495 -44.50 -1.29 -55.94
C SER A 495 -45.47 -1.61 -54.78
N THR A 496 -45.03 -1.98 -53.57
CA THR A 496 -45.96 -2.14 -52.41
C THR A 496 -45.44 -1.69 -51.03
N ARG A 497 -44.28 -1.03 -50.93
CA ARG A 497 -43.78 -0.48 -49.65
C ARG A 497 -43.40 1.00 -49.78
N VAL A 498 -43.47 1.72 -48.65
CA VAL A 498 -43.12 3.14 -48.54
C VAL A 498 -41.64 3.34 -48.91
N ALA A 499 -41.36 4.30 -49.79
CA ALA A 499 -40.00 4.68 -50.18
C ALA A 499 -39.25 5.25 -48.96
N GLN A 500 -38.03 4.80 -48.74
CA GLN A 500 -37.22 5.23 -47.60
C GLN A 500 -36.36 6.42 -47.98
N GLU A 501 -36.24 7.39 -47.07
CA GLU A 501 -35.60 8.69 -47.30
C GLU A 501 -34.57 8.98 -46.21
N TRP A 502 -33.44 9.61 -46.56
CA TRP A 502 -32.46 10.13 -45.60
C TRP A 502 -31.81 11.38 -46.18
N TRP A 503 -31.10 12.13 -45.33
CA TRP A 503 -30.43 13.34 -45.73
C TRP A 503 -28.92 13.13 -45.82
N ASP A 504 -28.34 13.63 -46.89
CA ASP A 504 -26.90 13.72 -47.13
C ASP A 504 -26.46 15.18 -47.01
N ILE A 505 -25.36 15.38 -46.29
CA ILE A 505 -24.74 16.65 -45.92
C ILE A 505 -23.36 16.72 -46.60
N SER A 506 -23.05 17.83 -47.28
CA SER A 506 -21.70 18.07 -47.81
C SER A 506 -21.29 19.55 -47.75
N ILE A 507 -20.00 19.82 -47.62
CA ILE A 507 -19.47 21.21 -47.54
C ILE A 507 -19.61 21.87 -48.92
N ALA A 508 -20.22 23.05 -48.96
CA ALA A 508 -20.72 23.65 -50.20
C ALA A 508 -19.62 24.04 -51.21
N ASP A 509 -18.43 24.40 -50.74
CA ASP A 509 -17.32 24.92 -51.56
C ASP A 509 -16.13 23.93 -51.65
N CYS A 510 -16.43 22.63 -51.62
CA CYS A 510 -15.41 21.57 -51.69
C CYS A 510 -14.75 21.47 -53.10
N PRO A 511 -13.40 21.48 -53.20
CA PRO A 511 -12.72 21.39 -54.48
C PRO A 511 -12.80 19.97 -55.09
N PRO A 512 -13.17 19.83 -56.38
CA PRO A 512 -13.43 18.53 -57.02
C PRO A 512 -12.18 17.67 -57.26
N SER A 513 -10.98 18.18 -56.97
CA SER A 513 -9.71 17.44 -57.05
C SER A 513 -9.49 16.48 -55.87
N THR A 514 -10.16 16.70 -54.75
CA THR A 514 -10.19 15.80 -53.60
C THR A 514 -11.53 15.08 -53.57
N GLY A 515 -11.56 13.78 -53.90
CA GLY A 515 -12.77 12.94 -53.95
C GLY A 515 -13.40 12.62 -52.58
N ALA A 516 -13.40 13.58 -51.65
CA ALA A 516 -13.78 13.44 -50.25
C ALA A 516 -14.85 14.45 -49.80
N CYS A 517 -15.57 15.10 -50.73
CA CYS A 517 -16.59 16.11 -50.39
C CYS A 517 -17.77 15.57 -49.56
N GLY A 518 -17.98 14.25 -49.55
CA GLY A 518 -18.90 13.56 -48.65
C GLY A 518 -18.34 13.25 -47.26
N VAL A 519 -17.25 13.91 -46.82
CA VAL A 519 -16.68 13.78 -45.48
C VAL A 519 -16.45 15.17 -44.88
N LEU A 520 -17.02 15.41 -43.70
CA LEU A 520 -16.86 16.66 -42.94
C LEU A 520 -15.79 16.46 -41.85
N PRO A 521 -14.60 17.08 -41.98
CA PRO A 521 -13.58 17.01 -40.94
C PRO A 521 -13.89 17.97 -39.79
N MET A 522 -14.05 17.44 -38.58
CA MET A 522 -14.20 18.20 -37.34
C MET A 522 -12.95 18.04 -36.47
N VAL A 523 -12.25 19.14 -36.21
CA VAL A 523 -11.06 19.19 -35.35
C VAL A 523 -11.48 19.47 -33.91
N ILE A 524 -11.13 18.56 -33.01
CA ILE A 524 -11.56 18.55 -31.61
C ILE A 524 -10.33 18.69 -30.71
N PHE A 525 -10.29 19.76 -29.93
CA PHE A 525 -9.28 20.00 -28.89
C PHE A 525 -9.76 19.41 -27.56
N ASN A 526 -9.07 18.40 -27.04
CA ASN A 526 -9.45 17.75 -25.78
C ASN A 526 -8.64 18.31 -24.61
N ASP A 527 -9.33 18.76 -23.56
CA ASP A 527 -8.65 19.08 -22.30
C ASP A 527 -8.14 17.78 -21.63
N LYS A 528 -6.89 17.78 -21.17
CA LYS A 528 -6.31 16.66 -20.40
C LYS A 528 -7.09 16.45 -19.08
N VAL A 529 -7.17 15.19 -18.64
CA VAL A 529 -7.76 14.83 -17.34
C VAL A 529 -6.69 14.49 -16.31
N SER A 530 -6.90 14.94 -15.08
CA SER A 530 -6.19 14.37 -13.93
C SER A 530 -6.89 13.07 -13.51
N PRO A 531 -6.14 12.04 -13.05
CA PRO A 531 -6.74 10.85 -12.45
C PRO A 531 -7.73 11.23 -11.32
N PRO A 532 -8.86 10.51 -11.18
CA PRO A 532 -9.90 10.88 -10.23
C PRO A 532 -9.42 10.90 -8.76
N SER A 533 -8.39 10.10 -8.42
CA SER A 533 -7.70 10.13 -7.12
C SER A 533 -7.04 11.47 -6.79
N LEU A 534 -6.64 12.25 -7.80
CA LEU A 534 -6.07 13.59 -7.67
C LEU A 534 -7.12 14.71 -7.80
N GLY A 535 -8.38 14.39 -8.11
CA GLY A 535 -9.46 15.37 -8.29
C GLY A 535 -9.73 16.20 -7.02
N PHE A 536 -9.61 15.61 -5.84
CA PHE A 536 -9.75 16.31 -4.54
C PHE A 536 -8.66 17.37 -4.30
N LEU A 537 -7.54 17.30 -5.01
CA LEU A 537 -6.37 18.18 -4.87
C LEU A 537 -6.39 19.34 -5.89
N ALA A 538 -7.36 19.37 -6.81
CA ALA A 538 -7.54 20.46 -7.76
C ALA A 538 -8.05 21.75 -7.07
N GLY A 539 -7.37 22.88 -7.31
CA GLY A 539 -7.75 24.19 -6.75
C GLY A 539 -7.30 24.42 -5.30
N TYR A 540 -8.25 24.75 -4.42
CA TYR A 540 -8.01 25.26 -3.06
C TYR A 540 -7.65 24.18 -2.02
N GLY A 541 -7.99 22.90 -2.27
CA GLY A 541 -7.76 21.80 -1.33
C GLY A 541 -6.28 21.64 -0.94
N ILE A 542 -5.36 21.71 -1.92
CA ILE A 542 -3.91 21.69 -1.65
C ILE A 542 -3.46 22.85 -0.76
N MET A 543 -3.97 24.07 -1.00
CA MET A 543 -3.56 25.23 -0.21
C MET A 543 -4.06 25.14 1.23
N GLY A 544 -5.27 24.61 1.44
CA GLY A 544 -5.79 24.29 2.77
C GLY A 544 -4.96 23.21 3.47
N LEU A 545 -4.59 22.14 2.76
CA LEU A 545 -3.73 21.06 3.27
C LEU A 545 -2.35 21.61 3.66
N TYR A 546 -1.71 22.40 2.79
CA TYR A 546 -0.43 23.07 3.07
C TYR A 546 -0.49 23.93 4.33
N VAL A 547 -1.48 24.83 4.42
CA VAL A 547 -1.66 25.71 5.59
C VAL A 547 -1.90 24.89 6.86
N SER A 548 -2.72 23.83 6.80
CA SER A 548 -2.98 22.98 7.96
C SER A 548 -1.73 22.25 8.46
N VAL A 549 -0.92 21.67 7.55
CA VAL A 549 0.33 20.99 7.89
C VAL A 549 1.34 21.98 8.49
N VAL A 550 1.52 23.16 7.88
CA VAL A 550 2.44 24.18 8.40
C VAL A 550 1.98 24.72 9.76
N LEU A 551 0.67 24.90 9.98
CA LEU A 551 0.14 25.31 11.29
C LEU A 551 0.30 24.22 12.37
N VAL A 552 0.11 22.94 12.03
CA VAL A 552 0.33 21.81 12.95
C VAL A 552 1.79 21.69 13.33
N ILE A 553 2.72 21.72 12.36
CA ILE A 553 4.16 21.68 12.63
C ILE A 553 4.59 22.95 13.39
N GLY A 554 4.08 24.12 13.03
CA GLY A 554 4.35 25.38 13.74
C GLY A 554 3.88 25.35 15.20
N LYS A 555 2.72 24.74 15.49
CA LYS A 555 2.24 24.52 16.86
C LYS A 555 3.16 23.56 17.63
N PHE A 556 3.61 22.49 17.00
CA PHE A 556 4.56 21.54 17.60
C PHE A 556 5.91 22.19 17.91
N VAL A 557 6.48 22.94 16.95
CA VAL A 557 7.70 23.74 17.14
C VAL A 557 7.54 24.76 18.28
N ARG A 558 6.37 25.41 18.39
CA ARG A 558 6.07 26.34 19.50
C ARG A 558 6.06 25.67 20.88
N GLY A 559 5.63 24.40 20.97
CA GLY A 559 5.65 23.63 22.23
C GLY A 559 7.05 23.59 22.85
N PHE A 560 8.06 23.22 22.06
CA PHE A 560 9.46 23.15 22.50
C PHE A 560 10.02 24.46 23.07
N PHE A 561 9.52 25.62 22.64
CA PHE A 561 9.99 26.93 23.14
C PHE A 561 9.12 27.49 24.27
N SER A 562 7.85 27.13 24.35
CA SER A 562 6.88 27.77 25.24
C SER A 562 6.75 27.11 26.61
N GLU A 563 7.10 25.82 26.75
CA GLU A 563 6.81 25.03 27.95
C GLU A 563 8.01 24.82 28.89
N ILE A 564 9.21 25.25 28.46
CA ILE A 564 10.49 25.08 29.19
C ILE A 564 10.42 25.63 30.63
N SER A 565 9.65 26.69 30.89
CA SER A 565 9.55 27.30 32.23
C SER A 565 8.97 26.37 33.28
N HIS A 566 8.11 25.42 32.89
CA HIS A 566 7.47 24.48 33.82
C HIS A 566 8.37 23.27 34.12
N SER A 567 9.30 22.91 33.23
CA SER A 567 10.20 21.77 33.40
C SER A 567 11.47 22.10 34.20
N ILE A 568 11.84 23.38 34.37
CA ILE A 568 13.06 23.83 35.07
C ILE A 568 13.30 23.11 36.40
N MET A 569 12.26 22.94 37.22
CA MET A 569 12.35 22.32 38.54
C MET A 569 12.76 20.84 38.54
N PHE A 570 12.58 20.15 37.41
CA PHE A 570 12.92 18.74 37.22
C PHE A 570 14.15 18.54 36.31
N GLU A 571 14.44 19.48 35.42
CA GLU A 571 15.56 19.42 34.46
C GLU A 571 16.86 20.00 35.01
N GLU A 572 16.82 21.17 35.68
CA GLU A 572 18.04 21.87 36.14
C GLU A 572 18.51 21.42 37.52
N LEU A 573 18.86 20.14 37.61
CA LEU A 573 19.39 19.51 38.82
C LEU A 573 20.94 19.45 38.75
N PRO A 574 21.67 19.92 39.78
CA PRO A 574 23.14 19.98 39.74
C PRO A 574 23.79 18.59 39.92
N CYS A 575 23.35 17.79 40.90
CA CYS A 575 23.89 16.45 41.14
C CYS A 575 22.79 15.40 41.38
N VAL A 576 22.44 14.66 40.33
CA VAL A 576 21.38 13.64 40.36
C VAL A 576 21.84 12.26 40.87
N ASN A 577 23.08 12.10 41.35
CA ASN A 577 23.66 10.81 41.73
C ASN A 577 22.81 10.02 42.75
N ARG A 578 22.22 10.70 43.74
CA ARG A 578 21.38 10.04 44.77
C ARG A 578 20.03 9.60 44.21
N SER A 579 19.39 10.41 43.38
CA SER A 579 18.12 10.10 42.72
C SER A 579 18.28 8.95 41.73
N LEU A 580 19.36 8.97 40.94
CA LEU A 580 19.73 7.87 40.05
C LEU A 580 19.96 6.58 40.83
N LYS A 581 20.68 6.64 41.96
CA LYS A 581 20.88 5.48 42.82
C LYS A 581 19.54 4.91 43.31
N LEU A 582 18.64 5.76 43.81
CA LEU A 582 17.30 5.32 44.25
C LEU A 582 16.54 4.59 43.13
N CYS A 583 16.59 5.08 41.89
CA CYS A 583 15.97 4.40 40.74
C CYS A 583 16.65 3.06 40.43
N THR A 584 17.99 2.98 40.48
CA THR A 584 18.70 1.70 40.27
C THR A 584 18.49 0.71 41.42
N ASP A 585 18.30 1.20 42.64
CA ASP A 585 18.00 0.38 43.81
C ASP A 585 16.57 -0.22 43.66
N ILE A 586 15.58 0.53 43.15
CA ILE A 586 14.25 0.00 42.77
C ILE A 586 14.37 -1.12 41.72
N PHE A 587 15.14 -0.91 40.66
CA PHE A 587 15.35 -1.96 39.64
C PHE A 587 16.05 -3.20 40.19
N LEU A 588 16.96 -3.04 41.15
CA LEU A 588 17.64 -4.17 41.81
C LEU A 588 16.67 -4.96 42.69
N VAL A 589 15.79 -4.27 43.43
CA VAL A 589 14.79 -4.89 44.31
C VAL A 589 13.71 -5.66 43.52
N ARG A 590 13.33 -5.15 42.34
CA ARG A 590 12.53 -5.91 41.35
C ARG A 590 13.21 -7.21 40.91
N GLU A 591 14.53 -7.22 40.77
CA GLU A 591 15.28 -8.43 40.38
C GLU A 591 15.42 -9.45 41.50
N THR A 592 15.48 -9.03 42.76
CA THR A 592 15.53 -9.93 43.91
C THR A 592 14.15 -10.47 44.28
N GLY A 593 13.06 -9.78 43.90
CA GLY A 593 11.69 -10.15 44.24
C GLY A 593 11.26 -9.70 45.63
N GLU A 594 11.98 -8.75 46.25
CA GLU A 594 11.64 -8.18 47.57
C GLU A 594 10.59 -7.06 47.41
N LEU A 595 9.38 -7.44 46.98
CA LEU A 595 8.33 -6.52 46.52
C LEU A 595 7.87 -5.48 47.56
N GLU A 596 7.94 -5.79 48.85
CA GLU A 596 7.63 -4.83 49.93
C GLU A 596 8.59 -3.64 49.93
N LEU A 597 9.89 -3.91 49.74
CA LEU A 597 10.92 -2.87 49.62
C LEU A 597 10.78 -2.10 48.29
N GLU A 598 10.18 -2.68 47.25
CA GLU A 598 9.85 -1.95 46.01
C GLU A 598 8.87 -0.81 46.31
N GLU A 599 7.80 -1.08 47.07
CA GLU A 599 6.79 -0.10 47.44
C GLU A 599 7.33 1.02 48.35
N GLU A 600 8.20 0.68 49.31
CA GLU A 600 8.85 1.67 50.16
C GLU A 600 9.76 2.61 49.36
N LEU A 601 10.61 2.05 48.49
CA LEU A 601 11.53 2.85 47.66
C LEU A 601 10.77 3.67 46.60
N TYR A 602 9.69 3.14 46.03
CA TYR A 602 8.80 3.88 45.13
C TYR A 602 8.10 5.04 45.87
N SER A 603 7.54 4.79 47.04
CA SER A 603 6.90 5.82 47.87
C SER A 603 7.86 6.96 48.22
N LYS A 604 9.12 6.61 48.51
CA LYS A 604 10.22 7.57 48.74
C LYS A 604 10.59 8.37 47.48
N LEU A 605 10.57 7.75 46.30
CA LEU A 605 10.79 8.43 45.03
C LEU A 605 9.67 9.43 44.73
N ILE A 606 8.41 9.05 44.91
CA ILE A 606 7.24 9.93 44.72
C ILE A 606 7.26 11.08 45.73
N PHE A 607 7.59 10.83 47.00
CA PHE A 607 7.74 11.90 47.99
C PHE A 607 8.81 12.92 47.58
N LEU A 608 9.96 12.46 47.05
CA LEU A 608 11.02 13.31 46.53
C LEU A 608 10.56 14.19 45.35
N TYR A 609 9.74 13.65 44.44
CA TYR A 609 9.19 14.38 43.31
C TYR A 609 8.00 15.30 43.67
N ARG A 610 7.34 15.07 44.81
CA ARG A 610 6.22 15.88 45.30
C ARG A 610 6.65 17.15 46.05
N SER A 611 7.87 17.22 46.61
CA SER A 611 8.40 18.41 47.31
C SER A 611 9.66 18.96 46.63
N PRO A 612 9.57 20.12 45.96
CA PRO A 612 10.72 20.76 45.32
C PRO A 612 11.84 21.13 46.30
N GLU A 613 11.50 21.53 47.53
CA GLU A 613 12.49 21.87 48.56
C GLU A 613 13.31 20.64 48.97
N THR A 614 12.65 19.47 49.04
CA THR A 614 13.29 18.19 49.33
C THR A 614 14.19 17.78 48.17
N MET A 615 13.74 17.96 46.92
CA MET A 615 14.54 17.69 45.73
C MET A 615 15.82 18.53 45.66
N ILE A 616 15.73 19.84 45.93
CA ILE A 616 16.89 20.75 45.97
C ILE A 616 17.88 20.33 47.07
N LYS A 617 17.40 19.99 48.27
CA LYS A 617 18.25 19.47 49.36
C LYS A 617 18.95 18.16 48.99
N TRP A 618 18.25 17.28 48.27
CA TRP A 618 18.75 15.96 47.88
C TRP A 618 19.81 16.02 46.77
N THR A 619 19.66 16.94 45.81
CA THR A 619 20.52 17.07 44.61
C THR A 619 21.71 18.02 44.76
N ARG A 620 21.87 18.65 45.94
CA ARG A 620 22.99 19.56 46.24
C ARG A 620 24.36 18.87 46.16
N ASP A 621 25.36 19.57 45.60
CA ASP A 621 26.73 19.09 45.50
C ASP A 621 27.41 18.91 46.86
N LYS A 622 28.09 17.76 47.04
CA LYS A 622 28.84 17.42 48.26
C LYS A 622 29.95 18.42 48.58
N LEU A 623 30.59 18.99 47.56
CA LEU A 623 31.71 19.94 47.71
C LEU A 623 31.36 21.24 48.46
N SER A 624 30.07 21.52 48.69
CA SER A 624 29.65 22.66 49.50
C SER A 624 29.67 22.43 51.03
N ASN A 625 30.04 21.23 51.49
CA ASN A 625 30.08 20.89 52.92
C ASN A 625 31.49 20.76 53.52
N ASP A 626 32.56 20.59 52.73
CA ASP A 626 33.94 20.53 53.25
C ASP A 626 34.57 21.93 53.47
N ASN A 627 33.89 22.99 53.05
CA ASN A 627 34.33 24.39 53.19
C ASN A 627 33.49 25.16 54.23
N ARG A 628 33.05 24.51 55.32
CA ARG A 628 32.30 25.17 56.41
C ARG A 628 32.58 24.56 57.78
#